data_AF-A0A2G6LEZ1-F1
#
_entry.id   AF-A0A2G6LEZ1-F1
#
_cell.length_a   1.000
_cell.length_b   1.000
_cell.length_c   1.000
_cell.angle_alpha   90.00
_cell.angle_beta   90.00
_cell.angle_gamma   90.00
#
_symmetry.space_group_name_H-M   'P 1'
#
loop_
_entity.id
_entity.type
_entity.pdbx_description
1 polymer ?
#
loop_
_entity_poly.entity_id
_entity_poly.type
_entity_poly.pdbx_seq_one_letter_code
_entity_poly.pdbx_strand_id
1 'polypeptide(L)'
;MDKEKDIQLSFNELLRICDSEPQWVISLIEEEIITISGDPQQATFSGYQLSRIRRAQRISRDFEASVPATGLILHLLDELEKLRKLI
;
A
#
# COMPACT_ATOMS: atom_id res chain seq x y z
N MET A 1 19.82 -7.86 9.49
CA MET A 1 20.62 -8.12 8.29
C MET A 1 19.80 -9.06 7.45
N ASP A 2 18.90 -8.52 6.63
CA ASP A 2 18.28 -9.25 5.53
C ASP A 2 18.05 -8.22 4.43
N LYS A 3 19.00 -8.16 3.50
CA LYS A 3 18.79 -7.54 2.19
C LYS A 3 18.02 -8.57 1.37
N GLU A 4 16.78 -8.86 1.76
CA GLU A 4 15.83 -9.47 0.83
C GLU A 4 15.81 -8.56 -0.40
N LYS A 5 16.00 -9.15 -1.59
CA LYS A 5 16.06 -8.45 -2.88
C LYS A 5 15.14 -7.24 -2.86
N ASP A 6 15.72 -6.04 -2.88
CA ASP A 6 14.95 -4.79 -2.93
C ASP A 6 14.28 -4.74 -4.30
N ILE A 7 13.09 -5.33 -4.41
CA ILE A 7 12.28 -5.27 -5.62
C ILE A 7 11.93 -3.79 -5.77
N GLN A 8 12.37 -3.20 -6.88
CA GLN A 8 12.04 -1.84 -7.28
C GLN A 8 11.15 -1.95 -8.51
N LEU A 9 9.90 -1.51 -8.39
CA LEU A 9 8.92 -1.52 -9.47
C LEU A 9 8.72 -0.10 -9.96
N SER A 10 8.63 0.07 -11.27
CA SER A 10 8.01 1.27 -11.85
C SER A 10 6.51 1.29 -11.57
N PHE A 11 5.89 2.47 -11.70
CA PHE A 11 4.44 2.62 -11.57
C PHE A 11 3.66 1.64 -12.47
N ASN A 12 4.08 1.49 -13.73
CA ASN A 12 3.43 0.58 -14.68
C ASN A 12 3.61 -0.91 -14.33
N GLU A 13 4.72 -1.31 -13.72
CA GLU A 13 4.88 -2.67 -13.21
C GLU A 13 3.99 -2.91 -12.00
N LEU A 14 3.91 -1.94 -11.10
CA LEU A 14 3.05 -1.99 -9.93
C LEU A 14 1.57 -2.14 -10.32
N LEU A 15 1.07 -1.31 -11.23
CA LEU A 15 -0.32 -1.40 -11.71
C LEU A 15 -0.64 -2.76 -12.32
N ARG A 16 0.27 -3.32 -13.11
CA ARG A 16 0.12 -4.64 -13.73
C ARG A 16 0.14 -5.78 -12.71
N ILE A 17 1.03 -5.71 -11.72
CA ILE A 17 1.18 -6.76 -10.69
C ILE A 17 0.00 -6.77 -9.72
N CYS A 18 -0.57 -5.60 -9.43
CA CYS A 18 -1.70 -5.46 -8.51
C CYS A 18 -3.06 -5.50 -9.22
N ASP A 19 -3.10 -5.49 -10.56
CA ASP A 19 -4.34 -5.32 -11.33
C ASP A 19 -5.14 -4.12 -10.80
N SER A 20 -4.47 -2.97 -10.66
CA SER A 20 -5.01 -1.75 -10.06
C SER A 20 -5.21 -0.65 -11.09
N GLU A 21 -6.23 0.17 -10.87
CA GLU A 21 -6.41 1.41 -11.63
C GLU A 21 -5.40 2.47 -11.18
N PRO A 22 -4.80 3.26 -12.11
CA PRO A 22 -3.86 4.31 -11.78
C PRO A 22 -4.39 5.30 -10.74
N GLN A 23 -5.64 5.74 -10.91
CA GLN A 23 -6.26 6.72 -10.03
C GLN A 23 -6.43 6.18 -8.60
N TRP A 24 -6.72 4.90 -8.47
CA TRP A 24 -6.86 4.28 -7.15
C TRP A 24 -5.52 4.25 -6.41
N VAL A 25 -4.41 3.94 -7.08
CA VAL A 25 -3.07 4.00 -6.49
C VAL A 25 -2.67 5.44 -6.13
N ILE A 26 -3.04 6.42 -6.97
CA ILE A 26 -2.83 7.84 -6.65
C ILE A 26 -3.58 8.22 -5.38
N SER A 27 -4.84 7.80 -5.23
CA SER A 27 -5.60 8.05 -4.00
C SER A 27 -4.98 7.39 -2.77
N LEU A 28 -4.33 6.23 -2.89
CA LEU A 28 -3.56 5.65 -1.77
C LEU A 28 -2.37 6.54 -1.35
N ILE A 29 -1.76 7.25 -2.30
CA ILE A 29 -0.65 8.18 -2.02
C ILE A 29 -1.20 9.45 -1.37
N GLU A 30 -2.31 9.99 -1.88
CA GLU A 30 -2.98 11.18 -1.34
C GLU A 30 -3.46 10.96 0.11
N GLU A 31 -3.96 9.77 0.42
CA GLU A 31 -4.36 9.36 1.78
C GLU A 31 -3.19 8.86 2.64
N GLU A 32 -1.94 9.03 2.19
CA GLU A 32 -0.70 8.62 2.87
C GLU A 32 -0.63 7.13 3.27
N ILE A 33 -1.45 6.27 2.65
CA ILE A 33 -1.44 4.81 2.88
C ILE A 33 -0.14 4.19 2.38
N ILE A 34 0.41 4.76 1.31
CA ILE A 34 1.77 4.55 0.85
C ILE A 34 2.45 5.91 0.62
N THR A 35 3.74 5.99 0.88
CA THR A 35 4.53 7.20 0.66
C THR A 35 5.49 6.98 -0.50
N ILE A 36 5.67 7.98 -1.35
CA ILE A 36 6.65 8.00 -2.43
C ILE A 36 7.45 9.31 -2.39
N SER A 37 8.49 9.41 -3.21
CA SER A 37 9.19 10.67 -3.47
C SER A 37 8.94 11.12 -4.90
N GLY A 38 8.50 12.38 -5.07
CA GLY A 38 8.28 12.97 -6.39
C GLY A 38 6.99 12.48 -7.08
N ASP A 39 7.03 12.48 -8.40
CA ASP A 39 5.90 12.10 -9.27
C ASP A 39 5.64 10.58 -9.21
N PRO A 40 4.40 10.12 -8.92
CA PRO A 40 4.02 8.70 -8.95
C PRO A 40 4.45 7.97 -10.21
N GLN A 41 4.41 8.62 -11.38
CA GLN A 41 4.73 7.98 -12.67
C GLN A 41 6.24 7.74 -12.85
N GLN A 42 7.08 8.51 -12.15
CA GLN A 42 8.54 8.42 -12.19
C GLN A 42 9.12 7.76 -10.94
N ALA A 43 8.32 7.58 -9.89
CA ALA A 43 8.74 6.96 -8.65
C ALA A 43 9.01 5.46 -8.81
N THR A 44 9.88 4.95 -7.95
CA THR A 44 10.07 3.51 -7.76
C THR A 44 9.35 3.04 -6.50
N PHE A 45 8.80 1.83 -6.58
CA PHE A 45 8.01 1.22 -5.52
C PHE A 45 8.70 -0.05 -5.02
N SER A 46 8.95 -0.06 -3.72
CA SER A 46 9.52 -1.19 -2.99
C SER A 46 8.54 -2.36 -2.84
N GLY A 47 9.07 -3.53 -2.51
CA GLY A 47 8.25 -4.68 -2.08
C GLY A 47 7.35 -4.37 -0.87
N TYR A 48 7.77 -3.45 0.01
CA TYR A 48 6.95 -2.99 1.13
C TYR A 48 5.70 -2.24 0.66
N GLN A 49 5.85 -1.27 -0.25
CA GLN A 49 4.72 -0.53 -0.83
C GLN A 49 3.80 -1.48 -1.59
N LEU A 50 4.34 -2.42 -2.36
CA LEU A 50 3.55 -3.46 -3.04
C LEU A 50 2.69 -4.26 -2.03
N SER A 51 3.28 -4.69 -0.92
CA SER A 51 2.57 -5.42 0.14
C SER A 51 1.46 -4.58 0.78
N ARG A 52 1.73 -3.30 1.06
CA ARG A 52 0.73 -2.36 1.60
C ARG A 52 -0.44 -2.15 0.64
N ILE A 53 -0.17 -1.97 -0.65
CA ILE A 53 -1.20 -1.82 -1.69
C ILE A 53 -2.09 -3.05 -1.76
N ARG A 54 -1.53 -4.26 -1.76
CA ARG A 54 -2.31 -5.50 -1.76
C ARG A 54 -3.19 -5.64 -0.52
N ARG A 55 -2.68 -5.26 0.67
CA ARG A 55 -3.50 -5.22 1.89
C ARG A 55 -4.65 -4.22 1.76
N ALA A 56 -4.38 -3.02 1.21
CA ALA A 56 -5.41 -2.00 0.97
C ALA A 56 -6.49 -2.49 -0.02
N GLN A 57 -6.09 -3.11 -1.14
CA GLN A 57 -7.02 -3.68 -2.11
C GLN A 57 -7.95 -4.72 -1.48
N ARG A 58 -7.38 -5.59 -0.64
CA ARG A 58 -8.15 -6.62 0.05
C ARG A 58 -9.16 -6.00 1.01
N ILE A 59 -8.75 -5.03 1.82
CA ILE A 59 -9.67 -4.35 2.76
C ILE A 59 -10.75 -3.59 2.02
N SER A 60 -10.39 -2.81 1.00
CA SER A 60 -11.35 -2.05 0.20
C SER A 60 -12.40 -2.98 -0.44
N ARG A 61 -11.98 -4.16 -0.93
CA ARG A 61 -12.88 -5.17 -1.49
C ARG A 61 -13.74 -5.86 -0.43
N ASP A 62 -13.12 -6.36 0.63
CA ASP A 62 -13.79 -7.19 1.65
C ASP A 62 -14.82 -6.36 2.46
N PHE A 63 -14.60 -5.04 2.57
CA PHE A 63 -15.47 -4.12 3.31
C PHE A 63 -16.22 -3.12 2.42
N GLU A 64 -16.08 -3.18 1.10
CA GLU A 64 -16.56 -2.17 0.14
C GLU A 64 -16.18 -0.73 0.57
N ALA A 65 -14.99 -0.60 1.16
CA ALA A 65 -14.55 0.63 1.81
C ALA A 65 -13.95 1.62 0.81
N SER A 66 -14.21 2.91 1.03
CA SER A 66 -13.52 3.99 0.35
C SER A 66 -12.01 3.98 0.69
N VAL A 67 -11.20 4.67 -0.10
CA VAL A 67 -9.75 4.80 0.14
C VAL A 67 -9.46 5.39 1.54
N PRO A 68 -10.11 6.49 1.99
CA PRO A 68 -9.93 7.00 3.35
C PRO A 68 -10.31 5.97 4.43
N ALA A 69 -11.44 5.29 4.28
CA ALA A 69 -11.88 4.26 5.23
C ALA A 69 -10.91 3.06 5.27
N THR A 70 -10.37 2.69 4.12
CA THR A 70 -9.34 1.65 3.98
C THR A 70 -8.06 2.05 4.73
N GLY A 71 -7.62 3.30 4.60
CA GLY A 71 -6.47 3.84 5.34
C GLY A 71 -6.67 3.78 6.85
N LEU A 72 -7.85 4.17 7.34
CA LEU A 72 -8.20 4.09 8.76
C LEU A 72 -8.19 2.63 9.26
N ILE A 73 -8.82 1.70 8.53
CA ILE A 73 -8.84 0.28 8.91
C ILE A 73 -7.42 -0.28 8.96
N LEU A 74 -6.58 0.02 7.96
CA LEU A 74 -5.17 -0.40 7.94
C LEU A 74 -4.43 0.10 9.17
N HIS A 75 -4.58 1.38 9.51
CA HIS A 75 -3.95 1.97 10.69
C HIS A 75 -4.38 1.24 11.96
N LEU A 76 -5.69 1.00 12.14
CA LEU A 76 -6.21 0.28 13.31
C LEU A 76 -5.68 -1.16 13.39
N LEU A 77 -5.55 -1.86 12.25
CA LEU A 77 -4.96 -3.19 12.21
C LEU A 77 -3.47 -3.17 12.58
N ASP A 78 -2.72 -2.18 12.09
CA ASP A 78 -1.31 -2.03 12.44
C ASP A 78 -1.13 -1.73 13.95
N GLU A 79 -2.01 -0.91 14.55
CA GLU A 79 -2.03 -0.68 16.00
C GLU A 79 -2.39 -1.94 16.80
N LEU A 80 -3.36 -2.74 16.33
CA LEU A 80 -3.69 -4.02 16.94
C LEU A 80 -2.53 -5.03 16.88
N GLU A 81 -1.80 -5.07 15.77
CA GLU A 81 -0.60 -5.91 15.64
C GLU A 81 0.50 -5.48 16.61
N LYS A 82 0.69 -4.17 16.83
CA LYS A 82 1.63 -3.66 17.84
C LYS A 82 1.22 -4.09 19.24
N LEU A 83 -0.06 -3.93 19.60
CA LEU A 83 -0.57 -4.29 20.92
C LEU A 83 -0.45 -5.78 21.21
N ARG A 84 -0.76 -6.64 20.22
CA ARG A 84 -0.64 -8.10 20.36
C ARG A 84 0.80 -8.59 20.59
N LYS A 85 1.81 -7.84 20.15
CA LYS A 85 3.22 -8.16 20.38
C LYS A 85 3.68 -7.85 21.81
N LEU A 86 2.86 -7.15 22.61
CA LEU A 86 3.16 -6.81 24.01
C LEU A 86 2.64 -7.86 25.02
N ILE A 87 1.86 -8.83 24.54
CA ILE A 87 1.30 -9.95 25.32
C ILE A 87 2.13 -11.19 25.03
#